data_AF-A0A966T5X6-F1
#
_entry.id   AF-A0A966T5X6-F1
#
_cell.length_a   1.000
_cell.length_b   1.000
_cell.length_c   1.000
_cell.angle_alpha   90.00
_cell.angle_beta   90.00
_cell.angle_gamma   90.00
#
_symmetry.space_group_name_H-M   'P 1'
#
loop_
_entity.id
_entity.type
_entity.pdbx_description
1 polymer ?
#
loop_
_entity_poly.entity_id
_entity_poly.type
_entity_poly.pdbx_seq_one_letter_code
_entity_poly.pdbx_strand_id
1 'polypeptide(L)'
;MAQVRRSAALVMALALGAGLLATAPAEAASCSVVGKRRVISGRTEVCTRVGKVRRWVAAPTTTTTTESVDVVKPGLPRSTVDRPGSANYDVKFIYATFVDGPDEKRDTSGAIAGIAADVNRYMTTQFPGHRLRYDMFEGQLDVQYVQIPVTNRAFRSYFVDEGWILEDLFQDVLQKAGLD
;
A
#
# COMPACT_ATOMS: atom_id res chain seq x y z
N MET A 1 40.99 30.72 -15.15
CA MET A 1 39.52 30.56 -15.19
C MET A 1 39.15 29.88 -16.50
N ALA A 2 38.73 28.61 -16.46
CA ALA A 2 38.07 27.95 -17.58
C ALA A 2 37.22 26.79 -17.01
N GLN A 3 35.92 26.86 -17.29
CA GLN A 3 34.85 26.08 -16.69
C GLN A 3 34.58 24.85 -17.57
N VAL A 4 34.72 23.65 -17.00
CA VAL A 4 34.40 22.38 -17.66
C VAL A 4 32.93 22.06 -17.39
N ARG A 5 32.09 22.01 -18.44
CA ARG A 5 30.74 21.44 -18.40
C ARG A 5 30.75 20.10 -19.12
N ARG A 6 30.51 19.00 -18.39
CA ARG A 6 30.28 17.67 -18.92
C ARG A 6 28.78 17.52 -19.21
N SER A 7 28.41 17.36 -20.48
CA SER A 7 27.09 16.90 -20.89
C SER A 7 27.17 15.42 -21.23
N ALA A 8 26.38 14.60 -20.53
CA ALA A 8 26.21 13.18 -20.80
C ALA A 8 25.25 13.00 -21.99
N ALA A 9 25.70 12.29 -23.03
CA ALA A 9 24.88 11.89 -24.16
C ALA A 9 24.14 10.58 -23.83
N LEU A 10 22.82 10.61 -23.93
CA LEU A 10 21.92 9.48 -23.82
C LEU A 10 21.99 8.65 -25.12
N VAL A 11 22.48 7.42 -25.03
CA VAL A 11 22.50 6.46 -26.15
C VAL A 11 21.10 5.83 -26.27
N MET A 12 20.32 6.31 -27.22
CA MET A 12 19.04 5.70 -27.60
C MET A 12 19.30 4.68 -28.70
N ALA A 13 19.32 3.40 -28.35
CA ALA A 13 19.46 2.30 -29.29
C ALA A 13 18.16 2.16 -30.11
N LEU A 14 18.16 2.72 -31.32
CA LEU A 14 17.16 2.41 -32.34
C LEU A 14 17.50 1.04 -32.95
N ALA A 15 16.79 0.00 -32.51
CA ALA A 15 16.81 -1.29 -33.20
C ALA A 15 15.97 -1.18 -34.48
N LEU A 16 16.65 -1.10 -35.63
CA LEU A 16 16.04 -1.33 -36.94
C LEU A 16 15.72 -2.82 -37.10
N GLY A 17 14.44 -3.17 -36.89
CA GLY A 17 13.88 -4.46 -37.30
C GLY A 17 13.21 -4.32 -38.67
N ALA A 18 13.94 -4.60 -39.74
CA ALA A 18 13.35 -4.89 -41.05
C ALA A 18 12.69 -6.28 -41.01
N GLY A 19 11.37 -6.34 -41.04
CA GLY A 19 10.61 -7.59 -41.03
C GLY A 19 9.35 -7.49 -41.89
N LEU A 20 9.43 -8.11 -43.07
CA LEU A 20 8.38 -8.49 -44.02
C LEU A 20 7.07 -7.67 -43.98
N LEU A 21 6.91 -6.77 -44.95
CA LEU A 21 5.61 -6.28 -45.40
C LEU A 21 4.85 -7.43 -46.08
N ALA A 22 4.14 -8.24 -45.31
CA ALA A 22 3.01 -8.99 -45.84
C ALA A 22 1.92 -7.97 -46.14
N THR A 23 1.73 -7.64 -47.42
CA THR A 23 0.58 -6.86 -47.88
C THR A 23 -0.68 -7.68 -47.67
N ALA A 24 -1.26 -7.59 -46.48
CA ALA A 24 -2.60 -8.09 -46.24
C ALA A 24 -3.55 -7.39 -47.21
N PRO A 25 -4.48 -8.12 -47.86
CA PRO A 25 -5.43 -7.52 -48.79
C PRO A 25 -6.20 -6.41 -48.06
N ALA A 26 -6.35 -5.26 -48.71
CA ALA A 26 -6.93 -4.04 -48.15
C ALA A 26 -8.34 -4.24 -47.55
N GLU A 27 -9.03 -5.32 -47.91
CA GLU A 27 -10.34 -5.70 -47.37
C GLU A 27 -10.29 -6.22 -45.92
N ALA A 28 -9.15 -6.74 -45.44
CA ALA A 28 -9.01 -7.25 -44.07
C ALA A 28 -8.74 -6.17 -43.01
N ALA A 29 -8.43 -4.94 -43.45
CA ALA A 29 -8.00 -3.82 -42.61
C ALA A 29 -9.15 -2.92 -42.13
N SER A 30 -10.30 -2.95 -42.80
CA SER A 30 -11.44 -2.10 -42.48
C SER A 30 -12.49 -2.84 -41.63
N CYS A 31 -13.16 -2.11 -40.75
CA CYS A 31 -14.19 -2.67 -39.88
C CYS A 31 -15.50 -1.90 -39.99
N SER A 32 -16.62 -2.61 -39.97
CA SER A 32 -17.94 -2.03 -40.17
C SER A 32 -18.52 -1.38 -38.89
N VAL A 33 -18.18 -1.89 -37.71
CA VAL A 33 -18.78 -1.45 -36.44
C VAL A 33 -17.70 -1.17 -35.41
N VAL A 34 -17.58 0.10 -34.99
CA VAL A 34 -16.66 0.53 -33.91
C VAL A 34 -17.04 -0.18 -32.62
N GLY A 35 -16.05 -0.69 -31.88
CA GLY A 35 -16.24 -1.46 -30.65
C GLY A 35 -16.40 -2.97 -30.86
N LYS A 36 -16.63 -3.44 -32.09
CA LYS A 36 -16.62 -4.88 -32.38
C LYS A 36 -15.22 -5.43 -32.11
N ARG A 37 -15.14 -6.63 -31.53
CA ARG A 37 -13.89 -7.33 -31.23
C ARG A 37 -13.71 -8.53 -32.15
N ARG A 38 -12.47 -8.87 -32.47
CA ARG A 38 -12.10 -10.10 -33.18
C ARG A 38 -10.83 -10.68 -32.58
N VAL A 39 -10.64 -11.98 -32.74
CA VAL A 39 -9.40 -12.66 -32.37
C VAL A 39 -8.76 -13.18 -33.65
N ILE A 40 -7.53 -12.76 -33.94
CA ILE A 40 -6.74 -13.25 -35.06
C ILE A 40 -5.40 -13.71 -34.51
N SER A 41 -5.05 -14.98 -34.74
CA SER A 41 -3.77 -15.56 -34.32
C SER A 41 -3.46 -15.32 -32.84
N GLY A 42 -4.47 -15.47 -31.97
CA GLY A 42 -4.34 -15.29 -30.51
C GLY A 42 -4.29 -13.84 -30.03
N ARG A 43 -4.36 -12.85 -30.91
CA ARG A 43 -4.41 -11.42 -30.54
C ARG A 43 -5.84 -10.91 -30.61
N THR A 44 -6.31 -10.27 -29.54
CA THR A 44 -7.60 -9.59 -29.56
C THR A 44 -7.43 -8.22 -30.19
N GLU A 45 -8.21 -7.94 -31.22
CA GLU A 45 -8.31 -6.64 -31.86
C GLU A 45 -9.70 -6.05 -31.61
N VAL A 46 -9.77 -4.72 -31.52
CA VAL A 46 -11.01 -3.95 -31.45
C VAL A 46 -11.09 -3.02 -32.65
N CYS A 47 -12.28 -2.89 -33.22
CA CYS A 47 -12.53 -1.93 -34.28
C CYS A 47 -12.58 -0.52 -33.68
N THR A 48 -11.69 0.35 -34.14
CA THR A 48 -11.60 1.75 -33.68
C THR A 48 -11.57 2.70 -34.87
N ARG A 49 -12.05 3.93 -34.66
CA ARG A 49 -11.95 4.99 -35.65
C ARG A 49 -10.58 5.65 -35.53
N VAL A 50 -9.79 5.60 -36.60
CA VAL A 50 -8.49 6.27 -36.73
C VAL A 50 -8.65 7.35 -37.82
N GLY A 51 -8.79 8.61 -37.40
CA GLY A 51 -9.15 9.70 -38.30
C GLY A 51 -10.55 9.50 -38.90
N LYS A 52 -10.65 9.48 -40.24
CA LYS A 52 -11.91 9.25 -40.97
C LYS A 52 -12.18 7.77 -41.29
N VAL A 53 -11.27 6.87 -40.94
CA VAL A 53 -11.32 5.45 -41.33
C VAL A 53 -11.54 4.56 -40.11
N ARG A 54 -12.27 3.46 -40.29
CA ARG A 54 -12.47 2.43 -39.27
C ARG A 54 -11.47 1.31 -39.51
N ARG A 55 -10.65 0.98 -38.51
CA ARG A 55 -9.64 -0.08 -38.59
C ARG A 55 -9.63 -0.94 -37.34
N TRP A 56 -9.19 -2.18 -37.50
CA TRP A 56 -8.89 -3.06 -36.38
C TRP A 56 -7.56 -2.67 -35.76
N VAL A 57 -7.53 -2.46 -34.45
CA VAL A 57 -6.33 -2.17 -33.66
C VAL A 57 -6.24 -3.15 -32.49
N ALA A 58 -5.04 -3.39 -31.97
CA ALA A 58 -4.89 -4.24 -30.79
C ALA A 58 -5.79 -3.74 -29.65
N ALA A 59 -6.59 -4.64 -29.07
CA ALA A 59 -7.42 -4.28 -27.93
C ALA A 59 -6.49 -3.84 -26.78
N PRO A 60 -6.82 -2.75 -26.08
CA PRO A 60 -6.06 -2.38 -24.89
C PRO A 60 -6.11 -3.58 -23.94
N THR A 61 -4.93 -4.08 -23.57
CA THR A 61 -4.79 -5.06 -22.50
C THR A 61 -5.11 -4.32 -21.21
N THR A 62 -6.39 -4.27 -20.86
CA THR A 62 -6.80 -3.91 -19.50
C THR A 62 -6.33 -5.07 -18.64
N THR A 63 -5.14 -4.93 -18.05
CA THR A 63 -4.76 -5.75 -16.90
C THR A 63 -5.71 -5.35 -15.80
N THR A 64 -6.85 -6.03 -15.73
CA THR A 64 -7.73 -5.94 -14.56
C THR A 64 -6.95 -6.57 -13.42
N THR A 65 -6.24 -5.76 -12.65
CA THR A 65 -5.83 -6.14 -11.30
C THR A 65 -7.13 -6.37 -10.54
N THR A 66 -7.55 -7.63 -10.45
CA THR A 66 -8.51 -8.04 -9.43
C THR A 66 -7.81 -7.78 -8.11
N GLU A 67 -8.03 -6.61 -7.52
CA GLU A 67 -7.76 -6.42 -6.10
C GLU A 67 -8.62 -7.47 -5.40
N SER A 68 -7.97 -8.53 -4.93
CA SER A 68 -8.55 -9.39 -3.93
C SER A 68 -8.94 -8.48 -2.78
N VAL A 69 -10.23 -8.37 -2.51
CA VAL A 69 -10.69 -7.77 -1.25
C VAL A 69 -10.15 -8.70 -0.18
N ASP A 70 -8.98 -8.37 0.36
CA ASP A 70 -8.41 -9.05 1.51
C ASP A 70 -9.44 -8.88 2.62
N VAL A 71 -10.15 -9.98 2.92
CA VAL A 71 -11.08 -10.02 4.04
C VAL A 71 -10.24 -9.77 5.27
N VAL A 72 -10.31 -8.53 5.80
CA VAL A 72 -9.59 -8.14 7.00
C VAL A 72 -10.07 -9.06 8.12
N LYS A 73 -9.19 -9.97 8.54
CA LYS A 73 -9.48 -10.85 9.65
C LYS A 73 -9.74 -9.97 10.89
N PRO A 74 -10.81 -10.23 11.66
CA PRO A 74 -11.01 -9.55 12.93
C PRO A 74 -9.75 -9.65 13.79
N GLY A 75 -9.44 -8.56 14.49
CA GLY A 75 -8.33 -8.53 15.43
C GLY A 75 -8.59 -9.44 16.63
N LEU A 76 -7.56 -9.61 17.46
CA LEU A 76 -7.71 -10.24 18.76
C LEU A 76 -8.74 -9.46 19.61
N PRO A 77 -9.37 -10.10 20.62
CA PRO A 77 -10.14 -9.36 21.62
C PRO A 77 -9.32 -8.20 22.20
N ARG A 78 -9.97 -7.16 22.72
CA ARG A 78 -9.23 -6.06 23.35
C ARG A 78 -8.42 -6.59 24.54
N SER A 79 -7.17 -6.14 24.68
CA SER A 79 -6.39 -6.27 25.91
C SER A 79 -5.86 -4.92 26.36
N THR A 80 -5.87 -4.70 27.67
CA THR A 80 -5.24 -3.55 28.32
C THR A 80 -3.89 -3.89 28.94
N VAL A 81 -3.50 -5.17 28.89
CA VAL A 81 -2.25 -5.69 29.43
C VAL A 81 -1.44 -6.32 28.31
N ASP A 82 -0.12 -6.31 28.46
CA ASP A 82 0.77 -6.96 27.51
C ASP A 82 0.49 -8.47 27.45
N ARG A 83 0.49 -9.01 26.23
CA ARG A 83 0.34 -10.46 26.02
C ARG A 83 1.71 -11.08 25.75
N PRO A 84 1.90 -12.36 26.09
CA PRO A 84 3.14 -13.06 25.78
C PRO A 84 3.47 -13.05 24.26
N GLY A 85 4.41 -12.19 23.86
CA GLY A 85 4.87 -12.07 22.48
C GLY A 85 5.97 -13.06 22.10
N SER A 86 6.45 -12.99 20.84
CA SER A 86 7.53 -13.85 20.32
C SER A 86 8.93 -13.54 20.86
N ALA A 87 9.03 -12.66 21.86
CA ALA A 87 10.25 -12.31 22.60
C ALA A 87 11.46 -12.11 21.70
N ASN A 88 11.59 -10.93 21.07
CA ASN A 88 12.81 -10.12 20.95
C ASN A 88 12.68 -9.07 19.83
N TYR A 89 12.72 -7.78 20.22
CA TYR A 89 12.76 -6.59 19.34
C TYR A 89 11.68 -6.53 18.24
N ASP A 90 10.52 -7.14 18.48
CA ASP A 90 9.38 -7.04 17.59
C ASP A 90 8.69 -5.68 17.78
N VAL A 91 8.18 -5.10 16.69
CA VAL A 91 7.44 -3.83 16.76
C VAL A 91 6.08 -4.08 17.39
N LYS A 92 5.85 -3.48 18.57
CA LYS A 92 4.57 -3.48 19.27
C LYS A 92 3.62 -2.45 18.67
N PHE A 93 2.34 -2.82 18.55
CA PHE A 93 1.28 -1.89 18.16
C PHE A 93 0.41 -1.53 19.36
N ILE A 94 0.19 -0.24 19.54
CA ILE A 94 -0.65 0.32 20.61
C ILE A 94 -1.78 1.09 19.98
N TYR A 95 -3.02 0.78 20.37
CA TYR A 95 -4.18 1.60 20.07
C TYR A 95 -4.52 2.46 21.29
N ALA A 96 -4.25 3.75 21.19
CA ALA A 96 -4.46 4.70 22.27
C ALA A 96 -5.68 5.58 22.05
N THR A 97 -6.44 5.82 23.12
CA THR A 97 -7.54 6.81 23.14
C THR A 97 -7.41 7.72 24.36
N PHE A 98 -8.00 8.92 24.30
CA PHE A 98 -8.17 9.77 25.48
C PHE A 98 -9.38 9.32 26.31
N VAL A 99 -9.47 9.73 27.57
CA VAL A 99 -10.64 9.43 28.42
C VAL A 99 -11.96 9.94 27.85
N ASP A 100 -11.93 11.04 27.09
CA ASP A 100 -13.06 11.64 26.38
C ASP A 100 -12.99 11.43 24.86
N GLY A 101 -12.04 10.60 24.40
CA GLY A 101 -11.81 10.35 22.99
C GLY A 101 -12.78 9.30 22.43
N PRO A 102 -13.12 9.39 21.13
CA PRO A 102 -13.87 8.33 20.47
C PRO A 102 -13.06 7.02 20.43
N ASP A 103 -13.76 5.90 20.65
CA ASP A 103 -13.20 4.56 20.52
C ASP A 103 -13.81 3.86 19.30
N GLU A 104 -13.02 3.80 18.23
CA GLU A 104 -13.40 3.16 16.97
C GLU A 104 -13.07 1.66 16.94
N LYS A 105 -12.58 1.12 18.06
CA LYS A 105 -12.27 -0.32 18.22
C LYS A 105 -11.29 -0.86 17.18
N ARG A 106 -10.35 -0.03 16.72
CA ARG A 106 -9.38 -0.37 15.66
C ARG A 106 -8.40 -1.49 16.04
N ASP A 107 -8.23 -1.72 17.34
CA ASP A 107 -7.51 -2.86 17.92
C ASP A 107 -8.21 -4.20 17.66
N THR A 108 -9.54 -4.22 17.68
CA THR A 108 -10.34 -5.46 17.52
C THR A 108 -10.93 -5.63 16.13
N SER A 109 -11.09 -4.56 15.36
CA SER A 109 -11.66 -4.63 14.01
C SER A 109 -10.72 -5.24 12.97
N GLY A 110 -9.42 -5.38 13.29
CA GLY A 110 -8.40 -5.83 12.36
C GLY A 110 -7.84 -4.72 11.47
N ALA A 111 -8.34 -3.48 11.57
CA ALA A 111 -7.89 -2.36 10.76
C ALA A 111 -6.38 -2.08 10.93
N ILE A 112 -5.88 -2.13 12.17
CA ILE A 112 -4.44 -1.95 12.45
C ILE A 112 -3.63 -3.12 11.88
N ALA A 113 -4.14 -4.35 11.95
CA ALA A 113 -3.50 -5.53 11.38
C ALA A 113 -3.38 -5.44 9.85
N GLY A 114 -4.43 -4.95 9.18
CA GLY A 114 -4.40 -4.68 7.74
C GLY A 114 -3.33 -3.65 7.37
N ILE A 115 -3.29 -2.52 8.07
CA ILE A 115 -2.27 -1.48 7.84
C ILE A 115 -0.86 -2.03 8.06
N ALA A 116 -0.63 -2.79 9.12
CA ALA A 116 0.67 -3.41 9.39
C ALA A 116 1.08 -4.36 8.25
N ALA A 117 0.17 -5.20 7.76
CA ALA A 117 0.42 -6.09 6.63
C ALA A 117 0.79 -5.30 5.36
N ASP A 118 0.08 -4.21 5.07
CA ASP A 118 0.34 -3.35 3.92
C ASP A 118 1.71 -2.68 3.99
N VAL A 119 2.10 -2.18 5.17
CA VAL A 119 3.43 -1.60 5.41
C VAL A 119 4.52 -2.64 5.16
N ASN A 120 4.34 -3.87 5.66
CA ASN A 120 5.31 -4.94 5.44
C ASN A 120 5.38 -5.38 3.96
N ARG A 121 4.24 -5.44 3.27
CA ARG A 121 4.19 -5.70 1.82
C ARG A 121 4.92 -4.62 1.04
N TYR A 122 4.75 -3.35 1.40
CA TYR A 122 5.50 -2.26 0.79
C TYR A 122 7.00 -2.41 1.06
N MET A 123 7.39 -2.65 2.33
CA MET A 123 8.80 -2.79 2.73
C MET A 123 9.51 -3.91 1.97
N THR A 124 8.90 -5.09 1.90
CA THR A 124 9.44 -6.24 1.16
C THR A 124 9.54 -5.99 -0.34
N THR A 125 8.67 -5.14 -0.91
CA THR A 125 8.74 -4.72 -2.32
C THR A 125 9.92 -3.79 -2.57
N GLN A 126 10.16 -2.83 -1.66
CA GLN A 126 11.29 -1.90 -1.77
C GLN A 126 12.63 -2.57 -1.46
N PHE A 127 12.62 -3.53 -0.54
CA PHE A 127 13.81 -4.21 -0.01
C PHE A 127 13.57 -5.73 0.05
N PRO A 128 13.77 -6.44 -1.07
CA PRO A 128 13.59 -7.88 -1.12
C PRO A 128 14.38 -8.61 -0.04
N GLY A 129 13.72 -9.52 0.68
CA GLY A 129 14.32 -10.27 1.79
C GLY A 129 14.28 -9.57 3.16
N HIS A 130 13.86 -8.30 3.23
CA HIS A 130 13.69 -7.58 4.48
C HIS A 130 12.20 -7.44 4.83
N ARG A 131 11.84 -7.76 6.08
CA ARG A 131 10.52 -7.52 6.65
C ARG A 131 10.66 -6.95 8.06
N LEU A 132 9.75 -6.08 8.44
CA LEU A 132 9.57 -5.72 9.83
C LEU A 132 9.01 -6.92 10.57
N ARG A 133 9.55 -7.16 11.76
CA ARG A 133 8.99 -8.13 12.68
C ARG A 133 8.02 -7.40 13.58
N TYR A 134 6.80 -7.91 13.65
CA TYR A 134 5.75 -7.36 14.50
C TYR A 134 5.53 -8.28 15.66
N ASP A 135 5.08 -7.72 16.77
CA ASP A 135 4.72 -8.51 17.93
C ASP A 135 3.42 -9.27 17.64
N MET A 136 3.45 -10.58 17.91
CA MET A 136 2.37 -11.49 17.53
C MET A 136 1.95 -12.31 18.75
N PHE A 137 0.64 -12.48 18.91
CA PHE A 137 0.04 -13.38 19.89
C PHE A 137 -0.85 -14.39 19.16
N GLU A 138 -0.60 -15.68 19.39
CA GLU A 138 -1.34 -16.79 18.74
C GLU A 138 -1.43 -16.67 17.21
N GLY A 139 -0.35 -16.18 16.57
CA GLY A 139 -0.26 -16.03 15.12
C GLY A 139 -1.02 -14.83 14.55
N GLN A 140 -1.49 -13.91 15.39
CA GLN A 140 -2.14 -12.66 14.98
C GLN A 140 -1.36 -11.47 15.50
N LEU A 141 -1.49 -10.31 14.82
CA LEU A 141 -0.85 -9.08 15.29
C LEU A 141 -1.36 -8.76 16.69
N ASP A 142 -0.43 -8.59 17.63
CA ASP A 142 -0.81 -8.18 18.98
C ASP A 142 -0.93 -6.65 19.05
N VAL A 143 -2.17 -6.20 19.21
CA VAL A 143 -2.50 -4.79 19.41
C VAL A 143 -3.00 -4.63 20.84
N GLN A 144 -2.28 -3.83 21.61
CA GLN A 144 -2.65 -3.49 22.98
C GLN A 144 -3.43 -2.18 23.01
N TYR A 145 -4.53 -2.15 23.75
CA TYR A 145 -5.28 -0.93 23.99
C TYR A 145 -4.77 -0.21 25.23
N VAL A 146 -4.62 1.10 25.12
CA VAL A 146 -4.22 1.97 26.21
C VAL A 146 -5.14 3.18 26.26
N GLN A 147 -5.68 3.51 27.43
CA GLN A 147 -6.40 4.76 27.63
C GLN A 147 -5.49 5.77 28.30
N ILE A 148 -5.23 6.87 27.60
CA ILE A 148 -4.48 8.01 28.11
C ILE A 148 -5.36 8.73 29.13
N PRO A 149 -4.93 8.91 30.40
CA PRO A 149 -5.77 9.36 31.51
C PRO A 149 -6.02 10.88 31.51
N VAL A 150 -6.03 11.51 30.33
CA VAL A 150 -6.32 12.94 30.16
C VAL A 150 -7.27 13.15 28.99
N THR A 151 -7.99 14.28 29.03
CA THR A 151 -8.87 14.66 27.92
C THR A 151 -8.04 15.10 26.71
N ASN A 152 -8.60 14.98 25.51
CA ASN A 152 -7.99 15.51 24.29
C ASN A 152 -7.67 17.02 24.43
N ARG A 153 -8.53 17.76 25.13
CA ARG A 153 -8.29 19.19 25.42
C ARG A 153 -7.06 19.40 26.31
N ALA A 154 -6.97 18.69 27.43
CA ALA A 154 -5.84 18.81 28.36
C ALA A 154 -4.52 18.32 27.73
N PHE A 155 -4.58 17.25 26.95
CA PHE A 155 -3.42 16.74 26.23
C PHE A 155 -2.86 17.77 25.25
N ARG A 156 -3.73 18.49 24.53
CA ARG A 156 -3.30 19.57 23.62
C ARG A 156 -2.61 20.74 24.33
N SER A 157 -3.00 21.08 25.57
CA SER A 157 -2.29 22.12 26.33
C SER A 157 -0.87 21.70 26.71
N TYR A 158 -0.63 20.42 27.03
CA TYR A 158 0.73 19.95 27.31
C TYR A 158 1.67 20.11 26.11
N PHE A 159 1.16 19.85 24.89
CA PHE A 159 1.94 20.02 23.66
C PHE A 159 2.39 21.45 23.39
N VAL A 160 1.59 22.45 23.78
CA VAL A 160 1.85 23.86 23.47
C VAL A 160 2.72 24.50 24.55
N ASP A 161 2.46 24.17 25.81
CA ASP A 161 3.01 24.92 26.95
C ASP A 161 4.12 24.15 27.70
N GLU A 162 4.08 22.81 27.71
CA GLU A 162 4.88 21.98 28.63
C GLU A 162 5.32 20.66 27.99
N GLY A 163 5.97 20.72 26.83
CA GLY A 163 6.32 19.54 26.02
C GLY A 163 7.15 18.46 26.73
N TRP A 164 7.82 18.78 27.84
CA TRP A 164 8.57 17.84 28.67
C TRP A 164 7.67 16.90 29.50
N ILE A 165 6.44 17.31 29.85
CA ILE A 165 5.50 16.49 30.64
C ILE A 165 4.96 15.30 29.85
N LEU A 166 5.00 15.37 28.52
CA LEU A 166 4.50 14.30 27.66
C LEU A 166 5.30 13.02 27.80
N GLU A 167 6.61 13.12 28.01
CA GLU A 167 7.46 11.94 28.22
C GLU A 167 7.05 11.19 29.49
N ASP A 168 6.95 11.89 30.62
CA ASP A 168 6.53 11.32 31.90
C ASP A 168 5.11 10.72 31.81
N LEU A 169 4.20 11.42 31.15
CA LEU A 169 2.83 10.93 30.90
C LEU A 169 2.85 9.62 30.12
N PHE A 170 3.61 9.54 29.02
CA PHE A 170 3.66 8.33 28.21
C PHE A 170 4.38 7.19 28.92
N GLN A 171 5.47 7.47 29.64
CA GLN A 171 6.18 6.46 30.44
C GLN A 171 5.26 5.86 31.50
N ASP A 172 4.55 6.69 32.28
CA ASP A 172 3.58 6.22 33.29
C ASP A 172 2.46 5.38 32.67
N VAL A 173 1.92 5.84 31.53
CA VAL A 173 0.86 5.14 30.80
C VAL A 173 1.32 3.78 30.28
N LEU A 174 2.52 3.70 29.70
CA LEU A 174 3.09 2.45 29.16
C LEU A 174 3.48 1.48 30.28
N GLN A 175 4.09 1.96 31.35
CA GLN A 175 4.43 1.13 32.51
C GLN A 175 3.18 0.53 33.17
N LYS A 176 2.10 1.32 33.33
CA LYS A 176 0.82 0.79 33.83
C LYS A 176 0.20 -0.25 32.90
N ALA A 177 0.55 -0.22 31.63
CA ALA A 177 0.14 -1.20 30.63
C ALA A 177 1.09 -2.43 30.56
N GLY A 178 2.21 -2.42 31.29
CA GLY A 178 3.24 -3.46 31.30
C GLY A 178 4.14 -3.45 30.06
N LEU A 179 4.43 -2.26 29.52
CA LEU A 179 5.21 -2.05 28.29
C LEU A 179 6.59 -1.41 28.52
N ASP A 180 7.16 -1.58 29.71
CA ASP A 180 8.41 -1.01 30.20
C ASP A 180 9.67 -1.87 29.96
#